data_AF-A0A7G9QW52-F1
#
_entry.id   AF-A0A7G9QW52-F1
#
_cell.length_a   1.000
_cell.length_b   1.000
_cell.length_c   1.000
_cell.angle_alpha   90.00
_cell.angle_beta   90.00
_cell.angle_gamma   90.00
#
_symmetry.space_group_name_H-M   'P 1'
#
loop_
_entity.id
_entity.type
_entity.pdbx_description
1 polymer ?
#
loop_
_entity_poly.entity_id
_entity_poly.type
_entity_poly.pdbx_seq_one_letter_code
_entity_poly.pdbx_strand_id
1 'polypeptide(L)'
;MLARSIQPTQDTREYLVVELKRASEKINPEFLAQIESYAIAVAKDNRFHQSRTKWTFMIVANDMDEYARLKARQKNRPDGLVFDSDELNITVWAKTWSEILSDARARLNFFSQQLDYQADSDSELEYLKRAHSKYIPSDLAEIATGGSLVDGEQD
;
A
#
# COMPACT_ATOMS: atom_id res chain seq x y z
N MET A 1 -21.40 1.63 4.29
CA MET A 1 -20.31 1.65 3.29
C MET A 1 -19.53 2.95 3.32
N LEU A 2 -18.21 2.85 3.43
CA LEU A 2 -17.27 3.95 3.20
C LEU A 2 -16.75 3.84 1.77
N ALA A 3 -16.57 4.96 1.07
CA ALA A 3 -16.02 4.97 -0.28
C ALA A 3 -14.87 5.98 -0.38
N ARG A 4 -13.81 5.61 -1.10
CA ARG A 4 -12.68 6.47 -1.43
C ARG A 4 -12.33 6.31 -2.90
N SER A 5 -12.05 7.42 -3.58
CA SER A 5 -11.48 7.41 -4.92
C SER A 5 -10.08 8.02 -4.91
N ILE A 6 -9.21 7.48 -5.76
CA ILE A 6 -7.88 8.04 -6.05
C ILE A 6 -7.67 8.07 -7.57
N GLN A 7 -6.84 8.99 -8.04
CA GLN A 7 -6.42 9.11 -9.44
C GLN A 7 -4.91 8.89 -9.53
N PRO A 8 -4.45 7.64 -9.79
CA PRO A 8 -3.01 7.34 -9.88
C PRO A 8 -2.34 8.00 -11.09
N THR A 9 -3.06 8.12 -12.20
CA THR A 9 -2.65 8.83 -13.42
C THR A 9 -3.80 9.70 -13.90
N GLN A 10 -3.55 10.65 -14.82
CA GLN A 10 -4.56 11.63 -15.27
C GLN A 10 -5.87 11.01 -15.80
N ASP A 11 -5.82 9.74 -16.23
CA ASP A 11 -6.94 9.07 -16.86
C ASP A 11 -7.36 7.75 -16.18
N THR A 12 -6.75 7.38 -15.05
CA THR A 12 -7.15 6.17 -14.30
C THR A 12 -7.83 6.53 -13.00
N ARG A 13 -8.93 5.85 -12.69
CA ARG A 13 -9.66 6.03 -11.43
C ARG A 13 -9.70 4.71 -10.69
N GLU A 14 -9.31 4.74 -9.43
CA GLU A 14 -9.46 3.60 -8.54
C GLU A 14 -10.46 3.95 -7.44
N TYR A 15 -11.45 3.09 -7.26
CA TYR A 15 -12.48 3.22 -6.24
C TYR A 15 -12.35 2.08 -5.24
N LEU A 16 -12.28 2.43 -3.97
CA LEU A 16 -12.35 1.50 -2.86
C LEU A 16 -13.68 1.70 -2.13
N VAL A 17 -14.48 0.65 -2.05
CA VAL A 17 -15.71 0.61 -1.26
C VAL A 17 -15.54 -0.39 -0.13
N VAL A 18 -15.72 0.07 1.10
CA VAL A 18 -15.57 -0.74 2.31
C VAL A 18 -16.91 -0.90 3.00
N GLU A 19 -17.33 -2.15 3.19
CA GLU A 19 -18.47 -2.53 4.00
C GLU A 19 -17.98 -3.06 5.36
N LEU A 20 -18.40 -2.41 6.43
CA LEU A 20 -18.02 -2.79 7.79
C LEU A 20 -19.16 -3.56 8.45
N LYS A 21 -18.87 -4.74 8.98
CA LYS A 21 -19.80 -5.51 9.81
C LYS A 21 -19.56 -5.23 11.29
N ARG A 22 -20.65 -5.30 12.07
CA ARG A 22 -20.57 -5.12 13.52
C ARG A 22 -19.74 -6.24 14.16
N ALA A 23 -19.16 -5.95 15.31
CA ALA A 23 -18.21 -6.85 15.99
C ALA A 23 -18.75 -8.27 16.26
N SER A 24 -20.06 -8.42 16.44
CA SER A 24 -20.72 -9.71 16.72
C SER A 24 -21.01 -10.53 15.46
N GLU A 25 -20.86 -9.95 14.27
CA GLU A 25 -21.12 -10.64 13.00
C GLU A 25 -19.83 -11.17 12.40
N LYS A 26 -19.91 -12.38 11.87
CA LYS A 26 -18.86 -12.98 11.06
C LYS A 26 -19.20 -12.82 9.59
N ILE A 27 -18.18 -12.72 8.75
CA ILE A 27 -18.38 -12.80 7.30
C ILE A 27 -18.91 -14.19 6.99
N ASN A 28 -20.06 -14.24 6.31
CA ASN A 28 -20.79 -15.45 5.98
C ASN A 28 -21.15 -15.47 4.47
N PRO A 29 -21.67 -16.57 3.91
CA PRO A 29 -22.04 -16.65 2.50
C PRO A 29 -22.99 -15.54 2.04
N GLU A 30 -23.95 -15.16 2.88
CA GLU A 30 -24.96 -14.14 2.58
C GLU A 30 -24.33 -12.77 2.39
N PHE A 31 -23.40 -12.38 3.28
CA PHE A 31 -22.69 -11.11 3.17
C PHE A 31 -21.73 -11.08 1.98
N LEU A 32 -21.08 -12.21 1.68
CA LEU A 32 -20.24 -12.32 0.49
C LEU A 32 -21.07 -12.17 -0.79
N ALA A 33 -22.22 -12.84 -0.88
CA ALA A 33 -23.12 -12.71 -2.01
C ALA A 33 -23.67 -11.27 -2.15
N GLN A 34 -23.98 -10.62 -1.02
CA GLN A 34 -24.45 -9.24 -0.99
C GLN A 34 -23.41 -8.27 -1.57
N ILE A 35 -22.15 -8.31 -1.10
CA ILE A 35 -21.11 -7.40 -1.58
C ILE A 35 -20.72 -7.68 -3.03
N GLU A 36 -20.70 -8.95 -3.44
CA GLU A 36 -20.45 -9.35 -4.83
C GLU A 36 -21.54 -8.83 -5.77
N SER A 37 -22.81 -8.99 -5.38
CA SER A 37 -23.95 -8.48 -6.17
C SER A 37 -23.92 -6.96 -6.31
N TYR A 38 -23.57 -6.26 -5.22
CA TYR A 38 -23.42 -4.81 -5.24
C TYR A 38 -22.26 -4.37 -6.13
N ALA A 39 -21.11 -5.05 -6.06
CA ALA A 39 -19.94 -4.76 -6.89
C ALA A 39 -20.27 -4.87 -8.39
N ILE A 40 -20.96 -5.94 -8.79
CA ILE A 40 -21.40 -6.16 -10.17
C ILE A 40 -22.39 -5.07 -10.61
N ALA A 41 -23.35 -4.72 -9.76
CA ALA A 41 -24.34 -3.68 -10.08
C ALA A 41 -23.69 -2.31 -10.31
N VAL A 42 -22.73 -1.93 -9.48
CA VAL A 42 -21.99 -0.65 -9.61
C VAL A 42 -21.14 -0.64 -10.87
N ALA A 43 -20.42 -1.73 -11.16
CA ALA A 43 -19.55 -1.81 -12.33
C ALA A 43 -20.31 -1.77 -13.67
N LYS A 44 -21.56 -2.26 -13.68
CA LYS A 44 -22.43 -2.25 -14.86
C LYS A 44 -23.08 -0.89 -15.12
N ASP A 45 -23.02 0.05 -14.18
CA ASP A 45 -23.58 1.40 -14.39
C ASP A 45 -22.72 2.17 -15.40
N ASN A 46 -23.35 2.57 -16.51
CA ASN A 46 -22.72 3.25 -17.65
C ASN A 46 -22.07 4.60 -17.29
N ARG A 47 -22.36 5.15 -16.10
CA ARG A 47 -21.72 6.37 -15.58
C ARG A 47 -20.24 6.17 -15.23
N PHE A 48 -19.79 4.93 -15.08
CA PHE A 48 -18.41 4.61 -14.72
C PHE A 48 -17.73 3.96 -15.93
N HIS A 49 -16.97 4.75 -16.69
CA HIS A 49 -16.24 4.26 -17.87
C HIS A 49 -15.36 3.04 -17.51
N GLN A 50 -15.74 1.87 -18.03
CA GLN A 50 -15.27 0.57 -17.57
C GLN A 50 -13.77 0.31 -17.85
N SER A 51 -13.23 0.82 -18.95
CA SER A 51 -11.86 0.50 -19.39
C SER A 51 -10.74 1.16 -18.58
N ARG A 52 -11.02 2.23 -17.83
CA ARG A 52 -10.00 2.97 -17.05
C ARG A 52 -10.36 3.15 -15.57
N THR A 53 -11.40 2.44 -15.14
CA THR A 53 -11.89 2.47 -13.77
C THR A 53 -11.70 1.12 -13.12
N LYS A 54 -10.95 1.07 -12.03
CA LYS A 54 -10.77 -0.13 -11.21
C LYS A 54 -11.59 -0.02 -9.94
N TRP A 55 -12.36 -1.06 -9.63
CA TRP A 55 -13.12 -1.12 -8.38
C TRP A 55 -12.58 -2.19 -7.45
N THR A 56 -12.45 -1.82 -6.19
CA THR A 56 -12.14 -2.72 -5.10
C THR A 56 -13.24 -2.61 -4.06
N PHE A 57 -13.97 -3.69 -3.88
CA PHE A 57 -14.94 -3.84 -2.80
C PHE A 57 -14.31 -4.66 -1.70
N MET A 58 -14.49 -4.25 -0.46
CA MET A 58 -13.93 -4.95 0.69
C MET A 58 -14.97 -5.06 1.79
N ILE A 59 -15.24 -6.28 2.24
CA ILE A 59 -15.98 -6.52 3.47
C ILE A 59 -15.01 -6.75 4.61
N VAL A 60 -15.25 -6.07 5.73
CA VAL A 60 -14.43 -6.15 6.93
C VAL A 60 -15.27 -6.52 8.15
N ALA A 61 -14.83 -7.54 8.88
CA ALA A 61 -15.43 -7.95 10.15
C ALA A 61 -14.35 -8.40 11.15
N ASN A 62 -14.76 -8.82 12.35
CA ASN A 62 -13.82 -9.37 13.33
C ASN A 62 -13.39 -10.80 13.01
N ASP A 63 -14.25 -11.58 12.35
CA ASP A 63 -14.00 -12.99 12.03
C ASP A 63 -14.79 -13.38 10.77
N MET A 64 -14.44 -14.54 10.22
CA MET A 64 -15.12 -15.20 9.10
C MET A 64 -15.72 -16.52 9.58
N ASP A 65 -16.71 -17.04 8.88
CA ASP A 65 -17.08 -18.46 9.02
C ASP A 65 -16.17 -19.35 8.15
N GLU A 66 -16.40 -20.66 8.23
CA GLU A 66 -15.60 -21.64 7.47
C GLU A 66 -15.73 -21.46 5.96
N TYR A 67 -16.96 -21.24 5.47
CA TYR A 67 -17.21 -21.03 4.05
C TYR A 67 -16.47 -19.79 3.53
N ALA A 68 -16.60 -18.67 4.25
CA ALA A 68 -15.96 -17.41 3.88
C ALA A 68 -14.44 -17.53 3.90
N ARG A 69 -13.86 -18.24 4.88
CA ARG A 69 -12.41 -18.52 4.91
C ARG A 69 -11.95 -19.31 3.70
N LEU A 70 -12.67 -20.37 3.33
CA LEU A 70 -12.33 -21.19 2.17
C LEU A 70 -12.46 -20.39 0.87
N LYS A 71 -13.51 -19.58 0.72
CA LYS A 71 -13.68 -18.71 -0.46
C LYS A 71 -12.59 -17.64 -0.54
N ALA A 72 -12.15 -17.09 0.58
CA ALA A 72 -11.12 -16.06 0.64
C ALA A 72 -9.68 -16.58 0.52
N ARG A 73 -9.45 -17.89 0.69
CA ARG A 73 -8.13 -18.52 0.63
C ARG A 73 -8.09 -19.56 -0.48
N GLN A 74 -7.80 -19.10 -1.69
CA GLN A 74 -7.70 -19.95 -2.88
C GLN A 74 -6.26 -20.06 -3.34
N LYS A 75 -5.87 -21.25 -3.81
CA LYS A 75 -4.53 -21.49 -4.36
C LYS A 75 -4.29 -20.53 -5.55
N ASN A 76 -3.07 -20.00 -5.64
CA ASN A 76 -2.64 -19.06 -6.69
C ASN A 76 -3.39 -17.72 -6.69
N ARG A 77 -4.04 -17.35 -5.60
CA ARG A 77 -4.70 -16.05 -5.42
C ARG A 77 -4.23 -15.39 -4.13
N PRO A 78 -4.20 -14.05 -4.07
CA PRO A 78 -3.91 -13.34 -2.83
C PRO A 78 -4.93 -13.70 -1.73
N ASP A 79 -4.44 -13.78 -0.49
CA ASP A 79 -5.29 -14.02 0.67
C ASP A 79 -6.32 -12.89 0.85
N GLY A 80 -7.58 -13.29 1.00
CA GLY A 80 -8.71 -12.38 1.14
C GLY A 80 -9.47 -12.12 -0.15
N LEU A 81 -8.94 -12.50 -1.33
CA LEU A 81 -9.63 -12.29 -2.60
C LEU A 81 -10.77 -13.31 -2.77
N VAL A 82 -12.01 -12.83 -2.82
CA VAL A 82 -13.20 -13.69 -2.94
C VAL A 82 -13.84 -13.66 -4.33
N PHE A 83 -13.64 -12.58 -5.08
CA PHE A 83 -14.12 -12.43 -6.45
C PHE A 83 -13.18 -11.52 -7.23
N ASP A 84 -12.94 -11.88 -8.49
CA ASP A 84 -12.06 -11.15 -9.40
C ASP A 84 -12.65 -11.26 -10.82
N SER A 85 -12.86 -10.12 -11.46
CA SER A 85 -13.43 -10.04 -12.80
C SER A 85 -12.69 -9.00 -13.62
N ASP A 86 -11.92 -9.49 -14.59
CA ASP A 86 -11.20 -8.66 -15.56
C ASP A 86 -12.17 -7.89 -16.47
N GLU A 87 -13.28 -8.52 -16.88
CA GLU A 87 -14.29 -7.90 -17.76
C GLU A 87 -14.88 -6.62 -17.15
N LEU A 88 -15.17 -6.65 -15.85
CA LEU A 88 -15.76 -5.52 -15.12
C LEU A 88 -14.70 -4.68 -14.38
N ASN A 89 -13.42 -5.07 -14.45
CA ASN A 89 -12.30 -4.50 -13.69
C ASN A 89 -12.62 -4.34 -12.19
N ILE A 90 -13.22 -5.37 -11.60
CA ILE A 90 -13.64 -5.39 -10.19
C ILE A 90 -12.96 -6.51 -9.41
N THR A 91 -12.61 -6.18 -8.17
CA THR A 91 -12.12 -7.13 -7.18
C THR A 91 -12.96 -7.02 -5.92
N VAL A 92 -13.27 -8.14 -5.29
CA VAL A 92 -13.97 -8.19 -4.01
C VAL A 92 -13.08 -8.94 -3.02
N TRP A 93 -12.93 -8.33 -1.86
CA TRP A 93 -12.07 -8.81 -0.78
C TRP A 93 -12.87 -9.04 0.48
N ALA A 94 -12.55 -10.10 1.20
CA ALA A 94 -12.97 -10.34 2.56
C ALA A 94 -11.73 -10.28 3.45
N LYS A 95 -11.74 -9.41 4.46
CA LYS A 95 -10.64 -9.31 5.42
C LYS A 95 -11.16 -9.18 6.84
N THR A 96 -10.37 -9.66 7.79
CA THR A 96 -10.60 -9.40 9.21
C THR A 96 -9.87 -8.13 9.67
N TRP A 97 -10.36 -7.50 10.73
CA TRP A 97 -9.65 -6.39 11.37
C TRP A 97 -8.24 -6.78 11.82
N SER A 98 -8.05 -8.00 12.31
CA SER A 98 -6.74 -8.49 12.73
C SER A 98 -5.76 -8.57 11.55
N GLU A 99 -6.19 -9.06 10.38
CA GLU A 99 -5.39 -9.07 9.16
C GLU A 99 -5.01 -7.64 8.73
N ILE A 100 -5.99 -6.73 8.63
CA ILE A 100 -5.74 -5.34 8.19
C ILE A 100 -4.76 -4.63 9.13
N LEU A 101 -4.95 -4.75 10.45
CA LEU A 101 -4.09 -4.12 11.43
C LEU A 101 -2.68 -4.73 11.44
N SER A 102 -2.58 -6.04 11.23
CA SER A 102 -1.29 -6.72 11.14
C SER A 102 -0.53 -6.29 9.88
N ASP A 103 -1.19 -6.24 8.73
CA ASP A 103 -0.63 -5.76 7.47
C ASP A 103 -0.15 -4.30 7.59
N ALA A 104 -0.95 -3.44 8.21
CA ALA A 104 -0.61 -2.04 8.43
C ALA A 104 0.61 -1.89 9.36
N ARG A 105 0.68 -2.65 10.46
CA ARG A 105 1.82 -2.66 11.38
C ARG A 105 3.09 -3.18 10.70
N ALA A 106 2.99 -4.27 9.95
CA ALA A 106 4.12 -4.81 9.20
C ALA A 106 4.66 -3.79 8.20
N ARG A 107 3.78 -3.10 7.47
CA ARG A 107 4.16 -2.04 6.53
C ARG A 107 4.81 -0.85 7.23
N LEU A 108 4.28 -0.41 8.38
CA LEU A 108 4.88 0.67 9.16
C LEU A 108 6.27 0.27 9.68
N ASN A 109 6.41 -0.94 10.22
CA ASN A 109 7.69 -1.45 10.71
C ASN A 109 8.74 -1.52 9.60
N PHE A 110 8.35 -1.96 8.41
CA PHE A 110 9.24 -1.99 7.25
C PHE A 110 9.76 -0.59 6.90
N PHE A 111 8.89 0.42 6.83
CA PHE A 111 9.33 1.79 6.58
C PHE A 111 10.17 2.36 7.71
N SER A 112 9.82 2.07 8.97
CA SER A 112 10.62 2.49 10.13
C SER A 112 12.04 1.95 10.03
N GLN A 113 12.21 0.65 9.74
CA GLN A 113 13.53 0.03 9.59
C GLN A 113 14.34 0.65 8.47
N GLN A 114 13.71 1.00 7.34
CA GLN A 114 14.41 1.67 6.24
C GLN A 114 14.87 3.08 6.60
N LEU A 115 14.02 3.84 7.31
CA LEU A 115 14.35 5.20 7.75
C LEU A 115 15.45 5.18 8.83
N ASP A 116 15.37 4.27 9.80
CA ASP A 116 16.40 4.10 10.82
C ASP A 116 17.74 3.68 10.21
N TYR A 117 17.72 2.76 9.23
CA TYR A 117 18.93 2.36 8.49
C TYR A 117 19.57 3.52 7.72
N GLN A 118 18.75 4.39 7.10
CA GLN A 118 19.24 5.60 6.43
C GLN A 118 19.85 6.59 7.42
N ALA A 119 19.24 6.79 8.59
CA ALA A 119 19.77 7.66 9.63
C ALA A 119 21.08 7.12 10.24
N ASP A 120 21.20 5.80 10.41
CA ASP A 120 22.41 5.16 10.95
C ASP A 120 23.60 5.28 9.98
N SER A 121 23.36 5.16 8.67
CA SER A 121 24.39 5.37 7.63
C SER A 121 25.02 6.77 7.68
N ASP A 122 24.24 7.81 7.99
CA ASP A 122 24.77 9.17 8.16
C ASP A 122 25.71 9.27 9.39
N SER A 123 25.36 8.60 10.49
CA SER A 123 26.23 8.52 11.67
C SER A 123 27.47 7.63 11.45
N GLU A 124 27.38 6.58 10.64
CA GLU A 124 28.53 5.77 10.21
C GLU A 124 29.49 6.58 9.33
N LEU A 125 28.98 7.43 8.44
CA LEU A 125 29.81 8.36 7.66
C LEU A 125 30.50 9.39 8.55
N GLU A 126 29.83 9.92 9.57
CA GLU A 126 30.49 10.78 10.56
C GLU A 126 31.58 10.05 11.35
N TYR A 127 31.33 8.78 11.73
CA TYR A 127 32.31 7.95 12.41
C TYR A 127 33.53 7.67 11.52
N LEU A 128 33.33 7.30 10.25
CA LEU A 128 34.40 7.06 9.28
C LEU A 128 35.22 8.33 9.01
N LYS A 129 34.57 9.49 8.88
CA LYS A 129 35.24 10.80 8.78
C LYS A 129 36.12 11.08 10.00
N ARG A 130 35.63 10.78 11.21
CA ARG A 130 36.38 10.98 12.45
C ARG A 130 37.56 10.02 12.57
N ALA A 131 37.33 8.73 12.33
CA ALA A 131 38.32 7.67 12.51
C ALA A 131 39.42 7.66 11.42
N HIS A 132 39.07 8.03 10.18
CA HIS A 132 39.99 8.00 9.03
C HIS A 132 40.37 9.38 8.49
N SER A 133 40.14 10.45 9.27
CA SER A 133 40.53 11.84 8.94
C SER A 133 41.98 12.01 8.45
N LYS A 134 42.90 11.15 8.91
CA LYS A 134 44.32 11.15 8.51
C LYS A 134 44.58 10.66 7.07
N TYR A 135 43.63 9.95 6.47
CA TYR A 135 43.77 9.27 5.17
C TYR A 135 42.83 9.82 4.09
N ILE A 136 41.98 10.78 4.43
CA ILE A 136 41.11 11.45 3.46
C ILE A 136 41.92 12.59 2.81
N PRO A 137 42.16 12.56 1.49
CA PRO A 137 42.82 13.65 0.79
C PRO A 137 42.08 14.97 1.02
N SER A 138 42.81 16.04 1.29
CA SER A 138 42.29 17.39 1.57
C SER A 138 41.27 17.86 0.54
N ASP A 139 41.48 17.49 -0.72
CA ASP A 139 40.69 17.94 -1.88
C ASP A 139 39.25 17.40 -1.87
N LEU A 140 39.01 16.24 -1.24
CA LEU A 140 37.66 15.67 -1.08
C LEU A 140 36.93 16.22 0.15
N ALA A 141 37.66 16.77 1.13
CA ALA A 141 37.08 17.35 2.34
C ALA A 141 36.36 18.68 2.05
N GLU A 142 36.87 19.47 1.10
CA GLU A 142 36.30 20.77 0.69
C GLU A 142 35.05 20.62 -0.21
N ILE A 143 35.01 19.61 -1.08
CA ILE A 143 33.88 19.37 -2.01
C ILE A 143 32.61 18.94 -1.24
N ALA A 144 32.75 18.16 -0.17
CA ALA A 144 31.62 17.65 0.60
C ALA A 144 31.01 18.66 1.59
N THR A 145 31.66 19.80 1.84
CA THR A 145 31.20 20.84 2.77
C THR A 145 30.52 22.04 2.08
N GLY A 146 30.25 21.94 0.77
CA GLY A 146 29.53 22.99 0.04
C GLY A 146 30.37 24.24 -0.22
N GLY A 147 31.69 24.10 -0.38
CA GLY A 147 32.54 25.16 -0.89
C GLY A 147 32.24 25.40 -2.36
N SER A 148 31.66 26.56 -2.68
CA SER A 148 31.54 27.02 -4.07
C SER A 148 32.92 27.09 -4.71
N LEU A 149 33.09 26.44 -5.87
CA LEU A 149 34.20 26.72 -6.78
C LEU A 149 34.06 28.17 -7.23
N VAL A 150 34.87 29.06 -6.64
CA VAL A 150 35.08 30.40 -7.17
C VAL A 150 36.26 30.29 -8.11
N ASP A 151 35.96 30.13 -9.40
CA ASP A 151 36.87 30.52 -10.47
C ASP A 151 37.20 32.01 -10.28
N GLY A 152 38.49 32.31 -10.15
CA GLY A 152 39.03 33.66 -9.99
C GLY A 152 40.32 33.79 -10.77
N GLU A 153 40.18 34.08 -12.05
CA GLU A 153 41.18 34.59 -12.98
C GLU A 153 41.61 36.03 -12.58
N GLN A 154 42.85 36.41 -12.94
CA GLN A 154 43.53 37.74 -12.83
C GLN A 154 44.32 37.96 -11.52
N ASP A 155 45.63 38.21 -11.50
CA ASP A 155 46.59 38.77 -12.48
C ASP A 155 47.85 37.90 -12.68
#